data_AF-A0A2V6SHM8-F1
#
_entry.id   AF-A0A2V6SHM8-F1
#
_cell.length_a   1.000
_cell.length_b   1.000
_cell.length_c   1.000
_cell.angle_alpha   90.00
_cell.angle_beta   90.00
_cell.angle_gamma   90.00
#
_symmetry.space_group_name_H-M   'P 1'
#
loop_
_entity.id
_entity.type
_entity.pdbx_description
1 polymer ?
#
loop_
_entity_poly.entity_id
_entity_poly.type
_entity_poly.pdbx_seq_one_letter_code
_entity_poly.pdbx_strand_id
1 'polypeptide(L)'
;MIGETHTGVYVRPGVPEAIRDGLVPAADLVKPNAFELGYLTGGPVATLGDALAAADLLRGRGPALVVATDLPLDDAPDRLGVLLVGPDAAWLARTPRRRVPGHGAGDTFTALFLGVYLTSQDPPGALSHAVAALDAILAETERTGARDLALVASQDAITRPPALPPLQRLR
;
A
#
# COMPACT_ATOMS: atom_id res chain seq x y z
N MET A 1 -9.63 3.50 5.82
CA MET A 1 -8.86 4.68 5.41
C MET A 1 -9.15 5.81 6.40
N ILE A 2 -8.11 6.49 6.90
CA ILE A 2 -8.18 7.63 7.84
C ILE A 2 -8.08 8.96 7.09
N GLY A 3 -7.17 9.04 6.12
CA GLY A 3 -6.84 10.31 5.46
C GLY A 3 -5.73 10.18 4.42
N GLU A 4 -5.47 11.30 3.74
CA GLU A 4 -4.43 11.45 2.72
C GLU A 4 -3.65 12.75 2.95
N THR A 5 -2.40 12.82 2.49
CA THR A 5 -1.52 13.98 2.67
C THR A 5 -2.13 15.30 2.19
N HIS A 6 -2.90 15.29 1.10
CA HIS A 6 -3.46 16.51 0.50
C HIS A 6 -4.79 16.95 1.13
N THR A 7 -5.55 16.01 1.70
CA THR A 7 -6.89 16.26 2.25
C THR A 7 -6.91 16.25 3.78
N GLY A 8 -5.84 15.73 4.41
CA GLY A 8 -5.81 15.44 5.83
C GLY A 8 -6.77 14.30 6.21
N VAL A 9 -7.09 14.23 7.50
CA VAL A 9 -8.12 13.31 8.03
C VAL A 9 -9.49 13.74 7.51
N TYR A 10 -10.20 12.85 6.84
CA TYR A 10 -11.57 13.10 6.34
C TYR A 10 -12.61 12.13 6.91
N VAL A 11 -12.25 11.31 7.88
CA VAL A 11 -13.20 10.50 8.65
C VAL A 11 -13.74 11.27 9.86
N ARG A 12 -14.85 10.79 10.42
CA ARG A 12 -15.45 11.40 11.62
C ARG A 12 -14.47 11.37 12.80
N PRO A 13 -14.53 12.37 13.70
CA PRO A 13 -13.78 12.34 14.97
C PRO A 13 -14.01 11.03 15.74
N GLY A 14 -12.96 10.51 16.39
CA GLY A 14 -13.01 9.25 17.14
C GLY A 14 -12.73 8.00 16.28
N VAL A 15 -12.93 8.06 14.96
CA VAL A 15 -12.62 6.92 14.07
C VAL A 15 -11.12 6.63 14.00
N PRO A 16 -10.23 7.63 13.80
CA PRO A 16 -8.80 7.37 13.74
C PRO A 16 -8.25 6.80 15.06
N GLU A 17 -8.74 7.27 16.20
CA GLU A 17 -8.37 6.79 17.52
C GLU A 17 -8.87 5.34 17.74
N ALA A 18 -10.10 5.04 17.35
CA ALA A 18 -10.62 3.67 17.41
C ALA A 18 -9.83 2.70 16.51
N ILE A 19 -9.36 3.16 15.33
CA ILE A 19 -8.48 2.38 14.48
C ILE A 19 -7.13 2.16 15.18
N ARG A 20 -6.49 3.23 15.66
CA ARG A 20 -5.16 3.18 16.28
C ARG A 20 -5.12 2.34 17.56
N ASP A 21 -6.08 2.54 18.45
CA ASP A 21 -6.06 1.99 19.81
C ASP A 21 -6.87 0.69 19.93
N GLY A 22 -7.78 0.43 18.99
CA GLY A 22 -8.64 -0.75 18.98
C GLY A 22 -8.34 -1.73 17.86
N LEU A 23 -8.45 -1.28 16.60
CA LEU A 23 -8.37 -2.20 15.45
C LEU A 23 -6.94 -2.63 15.13
N VAL A 24 -5.97 -1.71 15.18
CA VAL A 24 -4.56 -2.03 14.91
C VAL A 24 -4.06 -3.13 15.84
N PRO A 25 -4.24 -3.06 17.17
CA PRO A 25 -3.78 -4.13 18.06
C PRO A 25 -4.44 -5.49 17.84
N ALA A 26 -5.63 -5.52 17.25
CA ALA A 26 -6.39 -6.74 16.98
C ALA A 26 -6.15 -7.31 15.56
N ALA A 27 -5.42 -6.60 14.69
CA ALA A 27 -5.21 -6.99 13.31
C ALA A 27 -3.95 -7.84 13.13
N ASP A 28 -4.01 -8.88 12.30
CA ASP A 28 -2.82 -9.64 11.87
C ASP A 28 -2.01 -8.89 10.80
N LEU A 29 -2.72 -8.08 10.00
CA LEU A 29 -2.18 -7.31 8.89
C LEU A 29 -2.85 -5.95 8.83
N VAL A 30 -2.05 -4.90 8.56
CA VAL A 30 -2.56 -3.56 8.28
C VAL A 30 -1.94 -3.00 6.99
N LYS A 31 -2.73 -2.21 6.24
CA LYS A 31 -2.28 -1.52 5.03
C LYS A 31 -2.46 0.00 5.10
N PRO A 32 -1.65 0.73 5.85
CA PRO A 32 -1.70 2.20 5.80
C PRO A 32 -1.15 2.74 4.46
N ASN A 33 -1.52 3.96 4.08
CA ASN A 33 -0.69 4.80 3.20
C ASN A 33 0.35 5.58 4.04
N ALA A 34 1.25 6.36 3.42
CA ALA A 34 2.27 7.14 4.14
C ALA A 34 1.70 8.10 5.22
N PHE A 35 0.58 8.77 4.93
CA PHE A 35 -0.08 9.68 5.85
C PHE A 35 -0.68 8.94 7.05
N GLU A 36 -1.42 7.86 6.79
CA GLU A 36 -2.03 7.02 7.81
C GLU A 36 -0.97 6.36 8.69
N LEU A 37 0.12 5.88 8.08
CA LEU A 37 1.25 5.30 8.79
C LEU A 37 1.80 6.29 9.80
N GLY A 38 2.02 7.54 9.38
CA GLY A 38 2.49 8.59 10.26
C GLY A 38 1.48 8.98 11.36
N TYR A 39 0.19 9.04 11.02
CA TYR A 39 -0.87 9.28 12.01
C TYR A 39 -0.88 8.19 13.10
N LEU A 40 -0.81 6.92 12.67
CA LEU A 40 -0.88 5.77 13.57
C LEU A 40 0.34 5.67 14.49
N THR A 41 1.50 6.16 14.05
CA THR A 41 2.75 6.08 14.81
C THR A 41 3.14 7.37 15.52
N GLY A 42 2.47 8.48 15.24
CA GLY A 42 2.65 9.76 15.92
C GLY A 42 3.75 10.66 15.33
N GLY A 43 4.09 10.51 14.05
CA GLY A 43 5.08 11.35 13.36
C GLY A 43 4.97 11.28 11.84
N PRO A 44 5.44 12.30 11.10
CA PRO A 44 5.38 12.28 9.63
C PRO A 44 6.27 11.17 9.04
N VAL A 45 5.86 10.64 7.89
CA VAL A 45 6.65 9.71 7.07
C VAL A 45 7.10 10.45 5.82
N ALA A 46 8.34 10.96 5.83
CA ALA A 46 8.90 11.75 4.74
C ALA A 46 9.95 10.99 3.93
N THR A 47 10.57 9.98 4.53
CA THR A 47 11.61 9.15 3.90
C THR A 47 11.28 7.66 4.03
N LEU A 48 11.99 6.83 3.25
CA LEU A 48 11.90 5.37 3.40
C LEU A 48 12.34 4.90 4.80
N GLY A 49 13.30 5.59 5.42
CA GLY A 49 13.75 5.31 6.79
C GLY A 49 12.63 5.53 7.80
N ASP A 50 11.91 6.64 7.69
CA ASP A 50 10.74 6.92 8.55
C ASP A 50 9.68 5.84 8.38
N ALA A 51 9.42 5.42 7.13
CA ALA A 51 8.42 4.41 6.83
C ALA A 51 8.77 3.05 7.47
N LEU A 52 10.04 2.64 7.40
CA LEU A 52 10.52 1.42 8.06
C LEU A 52 10.35 1.48 9.57
N ALA A 53 10.79 2.57 10.21
CA ALA A 53 10.69 2.75 11.65
C ALA A 53 9.22 2.79 12.10
N ALA A 54 8.36 3.50 11.38
CA ALA A 54 6.93 3.57 11.65
C ALA A 54 6.26 2.19 11.47
N ALA A 55 6.60 1.45 10.43
CA ALA A 55 6.07 0.10 10.22
C ALA A 55 6.48 -0.84 11.37
N ASP A 56 7.73 -0.79 11.83
CA ASP A 56 8.17 -1.59 12.99
C ASP A 56 7.44 -1.21 14.28
N LEU A 57 7.22 0.09 14.52
CA LEU A 57 6.42 0.56 15.65
C LEU A 57 4.98 0.02 15.61
N LEU A 58 4.35 0.00 14.43
CA LEU A 58 3.03 -0.61 14.24
C LEU A 58 3.04 -2.10 14.53
N ARG A 59 4.04 -2.84 14.03
CA ARG A 59 4.17 -4.28 14.27
C ARG A 59 4.32 -4.60 15.76
N GLY A 60 5.06 -3.77 16.49
CA GLY A 60 5.18 -3.85 17.94
C GLY A 60 3.86 -3.64 18.71
N ARG A 61 2.78 -3.23 18.04
CA ARG A 61 1.46 -3.01 18.63
C ARG A 61 0.45 -4.11 18.30
N GLY A 62 0.77 -5.07 17.44
CA GLY A 62 -0.18 -6.13 17.06
C GLY A 62 0.16 -6.83 15.73
N PRO A 63 0.05 -6.13 14.58
CA PRO A 63 0.11 -6.77 13.28
C PRO A 63 1.47 -7.42 13.00
N ALA A 64 1.44 -8.68 12.57
CA ALA A 64 2.65 -9.36 12.11
C ALA A 64 3.15 -8.77 10.78
N LEU A 65 2.24 -8.29 9.93
CA LEU A 65 2.52 -7.72 8.61
C LEU A 65 2.02 -6.28 8.48
N VAL A 66 2.86 -5.40 7.98
CA VAL A 66 2.50 -4.03 7.60
C VAL A 66 2.82 -3.82 6.13
N VAL A 67 1.84 -3.34 5.35
CA VAL A 67 2.04 -2.94 3.96
C VAL A 67 1.77 -1.44 3.81
N ALA A 68 2.80 -0.63 3.68
CA ALA A 68 2.67 0.81 3.55
C ALA A 68 2.72 1.24 2.07
N THR A 69 1.69 1.94 1.60
CA THR A 69 1.60 2.47 0.22
C THR A 69 1.93 3.96 0.15
N ASP A 70 2.10 4.46 -1.08
CA ASP A 70 2.25 5.89 -1.38
C ASP A 70 3.46 6.53 -0.70
N LEU A 71 4.50 5.74 -0.44
CA LEU A 71 5.71 6.22 0.20
C LEU A 71 6.51 7.12 -0.75
N PRO A 72 6.99 8.28 -0.27
CA PRO A 72 7.94 9.10 -1.02
C PRO A 72 9.28 8.36 -1.16
N LEU A 73 9.92 8.57 -2.31
CA LEU A 73 11.25 8.02 -2.63
C LEU A 73 12.17 9.18 -3.01
N ASP A 74 13.17 9.46 -2.17
CA ASP A 74 14.11 10.57 -2.38
C ASP A 74 14.96 10.39 -3.65
N ASP A 75 15.25 9.14 -4.01
CA ASP A 75 16.04 8.76 -5.18
C ASP A 75 15.22 8.71 -6.49
N ALA A 76 13.89 8.74 -6.40
CA ALA A 76 12.99 8.56 -7.54
C ALA A 76 11.66 9.32 -7.36
N PRO A 77 11.65 10.66 -7.51
CA PRO A 77 10.47 11.49 -7.24
C PRO A 77 9.29 11.26 -8.20
N ASP A 78 9.52 10.66 -9.36
CA ASP A 78 8.51 10.23 -10.33
C ASP A 78 7.88 8.87 -9.98
N ARG A 79 8.34 8.25 -8.88
CA ARG A 79 7.88 6.95 -8.41
C ARG A 79 7.30 7.01 -7.00
N LEU A 80 6.57 5.96 -6.66
CA LEU A 80 6.05 5.69 -5.33
C LEU A 80 6.61 4.38 -4.81
N GLY A 81 6.88 4.35 -3.51
CA GLY A 81 7.25 3.14 -2.79
C GLY A 81 6.03 2.40 -2.24
N VAL A 82 6.05 1.08 -2.34
CA VAL A 82 5.18 0.19 -1.57
C VAL A 82 6.04 -0.74 -0.74
N LEU A 83 5.98 -0.56 0.57
CA LEU A 83 6.81 -1.25 1.55
C LEU A 83 6.00 -2.36 2.21
N LEU A 84 6.55 -3.57 2.22
CA LEU A 84 6.10 -4.68 3.05
C LEU A 84 7.11 -4.88 4.18
N VAL A 85 6.64 -4.89 5.42
CA VAL A 85 7.45 -5.26 6.60
C VAL A 85 6.82 -6.45 7.27
N GLY A 86 7.57 -7.55 7.34
CA GLY A 86 7.19 -8.75 8.07
C GLY A 86 8.21 -9.13 9.16
N PRO A 87 8.03 -10.29 9.79
CA PRO A 87 8.89 -10.75 10.89
C PRO A 87 10.37 -10.83 10.54
N ASP A 88 10.67 -11.38 9.37
CA ASP A 88 12.04 -11.75 9.03
C ASP A 88 12.73 -10.77 8.07
N ALA A 89 11.93 -9.95 7.36
CA ALA A 89 12.45 -9.12 6.28
C ALA A 89 11.50 -7.97 5.92
N ALA A 90 12.07 -7.02 5.18
CA ALA A 90 11.32 -5.93 4.58
C ALA A 90 11.63 -5.82 3.09
N TRP A 91 10.59 -5.53 2.29
CA TRP A 91 10.67 -5.47 0.84
C TRP A 91 10.04 -4.19 0.31
N LEU A 92 10.68 -3.61 -0.70
CA LEU A 92 10.21 -2.41 -1.38
C LEU A 92 9.93 -2.70 -2.85
N ALA A 93 8.69 -2.45 -3.25
CA ALA A 93 8.33 -2.27 -4.65
C ALA A 93 8.38 -0.78 -5.01
N ARG A 94 8.69 -0.48 -6.27
CA ARG A 94 8.64 0.89 -6.81
C ARG A 94 7.77 0.95 -8.05
N THR A 95 6.77 1.82 -8.05
CA THR A 95 5.87 2.02 -9.21
C THR A 95 5.97 3.43 -9.77
N PRO A 96 5.70 3.63 -11.07
CA PRO A 96 5.46 4.96 -11.60
C PRO A 96 4.34 5.68 -10.84
N ARG A 97 4.48 6.99 -10.63
CA ARG A 97 3.40 7.81 -10.11
C ARG A 97 2.43 8.16 -11.23
N ARG A 98 1.24 7.53 -11.22
CA ARG A 98 0.19 7.77 -12.21
C ARG A 98 -0.82 8.79 -11.74
N ARG A 99 -1.35 9.61 -12.66
CA ARG A 99 -2.35 10.64 -12.35
C ARG A 99 -3.70 10.23 -12.90
N VAL A 100 -4.29 9.22 -12.25
CA VAL A 100 -5.58 8.70 -12.66
C VAL A 100 -6.68 9.34 -11.81
N PRO A 101 -7.70 9.96 -12.42
CA PRO A 101 -8.90 10.34 -11.67
C PRO A 101 -9.60 9.04 -11.24
N GLY A 102 -9.76 8.82 -9.94
CA GLY A 102 -10.45 7.63 -9.46
C GLY A 102 -10.26 7.38 -7.98
N HIS A 103 -11.30 6.81 -7.37
CA HIS A 103 -11.25 6.27 -6.01
C HIS A 103 -11.06 4.75 -6.05
N GLY A 104 -10.63 4.16 -4.93
CA GLY A 104 -10.58 2.71 -4.78
C GLY A 104 -9.28 2.04 -5.23
N ALA A 105 -8.22 2.80 -5.58
CA ALA A 105 -6.91 2.19 -5.87
C ALA A 105 -6.35 1.46 -4.64
N GLY A 106 -6.50 2.05 -3.45
CA GLY A 106 -6.12 1.43 -2.18
C GLY A 106 -6.95 0.18 -1.86
N ASP A 107 -8.26 0.20 -2.12
CA ASP A 107 -9.15 -0.96 -1.92
C ASP A 107 -8.80 -2.08 -2.90
N THR A 108 -8.57 -1.74 -4.17
CA THR A 108 -8.16 -2.67 -5.23
C THR A 108 -6.83 -3.33 -4.87
N PHE A 109 -5.82 -2.54 -4.46
CA PHE A 109 -4.55 -3.08 -3.99
C PHE A 109 -4.74 -4.04 -2.81
N THR A 110 -5.53 -3.63 -1.81
CA THR A 110 -5.77 -4.43 -0.60
C THR A 110 -6.41 -5.78 -0.95
N ALA A 111 -7.42 -5.77 -1.82
CA ALA A 111 -8.11 -6.98 -2.28
C ALA A 111 -7.16 -7.91 -3.07
N LEU A 112 -6.37 -7.36 -3.98
CA LEU A 112 -5.38 -8.12 -4.76
C LEU A 112 -4.32 -8.76 -3.86
N PHE A 113 -3.73 -7.98 -2.95
CA PHE A 113 -2.73 -8.46 -2.02
C PHE A 113 -3.30 -9.57 -1.14
N LEU A 114 -4.43 -9.31 -0.48
CA LEU A 114 -5.03 -10.26 0.45
C LEU A 114 -5.46 -11.55 -0.26
N GLY A 115 -6.06 -11.44 -1.44
CA GLY A 115 -6.49 -12.61 -2.23
C GLY A 115 -5.32 -13.53 -2.59
N VAL A 116 -4.20 -12.96 -3.05
CA VAL A 116 -3.00 -13.75 -3.34
C VAL A 116 -2.39 -14.30 -2.06
N TYR A 117 -2.22 -13.46 -1.04
CA TYR A 117 -1.61 -13.86 0.23
C TYR A 117 -2.34 -15.03 0.90
N LEU A 118 -3.68 -15.01 0.93
CA LEU A 118 -4.48 -16.09 1.53
C LEU A 118 -4.24 -17.45 0.85
N THR A 119 -3.88 -17.46 -0.44
CA THR A 119 -3.65 -18.71 -1.19
C THR A 119 -2.18 -19.11 -1.22
N SER A 120 -1.25 -18.16 -1.33
CA SER A 120 0.18 -18.44 -1.47
C SER A 120 0.92 -18.54 -0.14
N GLN A 121 0.43 -17.87 0.90
CA GLN A 121 1.17 -17.62 2.15
C GLN A 121 2.58 -17.04 1.91
N ASP A 122 2.74 -16.30 0.80
CA ASP A 122 3.99 -15.67 0.37
C ASP A 122 3.78 -14.15 0.30
N PRO A 123 4.06 -13.39 1.38
CA PRO A 123 3.83 -11.95 1.41
C PRO A 123 4.61 -11.18 0.33
N PRO A 124 5.91 -11.43 0.08
CA PRO A 124 6.62 -10.81 -1.04
C PRO A 124 6.00 -11.10 -2.41
N GLY A 125 5.62 -12.35 -2.67
CA GLY A 125 4.92 -12.71 -3.91
C GLY A 125 3.58 -11.98 -4.06
N ALA A 126 2.79 -11.91 -2.99
CA ALA A 126 1.54 -11.18 -2.95
C ALA A 126 1.72 -9.67 -3.17
N LEU A 127 2.78 -9.07 -2.59
CA LEU A 127 3.15 -7.68 -2.84
C LEU A 127 3.46 -7.46 -4.33
N SER A 128 4.35 -8.28 -4.89
CA SER A 128 4.74 -8.18 -6.30
C SER A 128 3.52 -8.26 -7.22
N HIS A 129 2.64 -9.24 -7.00
CA HIS A 129 1.42 -9.43 -7.78
C HIS A 129 0.48 -8.22 -7.66
N ALA A 130 0.18 -7.77 -6.44
CA ALA A 130 -0.77 -6.69 -6.21
C ALA A 130 -0.30 -5.36 -6.80
N VAL A 131 1.00 -5.06 -6.65
CA VAL A 131 1.61 -3.87 -7.25
C VAL A 131 1.53 -3.93 -8.77
N ALA A 132 1.84 -5.10 -9.36
CA ALA A 132 1.87 -5.27 -10.82
C ALA A 132 0.47 -5.16 -11.45
N ALA A 133 -0.50 -5.82 -10.83
CA ALA A 133 -1.90 -5.79 -11.26
C ALA A 133 -2.48 -4.37 -11.14
N LEU A 134 -2.24 -3.69 -10.02
CA LEU A 134 -2.71 -2.32 -9.84
C LEU A 134 -2.08 -1.35 -10.84
N ASP A 135 -0.77 -1.45 -11.09
CA ASP A 135 -0.12 -0.58 -12.09
C ASP A 135 -0.72 -0.76 -13.48
N ALA A 136 -1.00 -2.00 -13.89
CA ALA A 136 -1.65 -2.30 -15.16
C ALA A 136 -3.07 -1.72 -15.25
N ILE A 137 -3.88 -1.86 -14.19
CA ILE A 137 -5.22 -1.27 -14.11
C ILE A 137 -5.16 0.25 -14.23
N LEU A 138 -4.25 0.88 -13.49
CA LEU A 138 -4.08 2.34 -13.51
C LEU A 138 -3.56 2.83 -14.87
N ALA A 139 -2.63 2.10 -15.49
CA ALA A 139 -2.15 2.39 -16.84
C ALA A 139 -3.26 2.34 -17.88
N GLU A 140 -4.12 1.33 -17.81
CA GLU A 140 -5.26 1.19 -18.72
C GLU A 140 -6.32 2.28 -18.50
N THR A 141 -6.56 2.63 -17.23
CA THR A 141 -7.48 3.72 -16.87
C THR A 141 -6.97 5.06 -17.42
N GLU A 142 -5.68 5.34 -17.25
CA GLU A 142 -5.00 6.54 -17.79
C GLU A 142 -5.04 6.56 -19.33
N ARG A 143 -4.72 5.44 -19.98
CA ARG A 143 -4.71 5.30 -21.45
C ARG A 143 -6.09 5.54 -22.07
N THR A 144 -7.16 5.08 -21.41
CA THR A 144 -8.53 5.21 -21.90
C THR A 144 -9.19 6.52 -21.49
N GLY A 145 -8.62 7.25 -20.53
CA GLY A 145 -9.25 8.43 -19.92
C GLY A 145 -10.54 8.10 -19.20
N ALA A 146 -10.71 6.85 -18.74
CA ALA A 146 -11.90 6.42 -18.02
C ALA A 146 -12.04 7.18 -16.70
N ARG A 147 -13.29 7.44 -16.30
CA ARG A 147 -13.61 8.11 -15.02
C ARG A 147 -13.33 7.20 -13.82
N ASP A 148 -13.59 5.92 -13.97
CA ASP A 148 -13.45 4.90 -12.94
C ASP A 148 -12.34 3.93 -13.32
N LEU A 149 -11.79 3.23 -12.32
CA LEU A 149 -10.75 2.22 -12.54
C LEU A 149 -11.19 1.18 -13.56
N ALA A 150 -10.34 0.92 -14.56
CA ALA A 150 -10.57 0.00 -15.67
C ALA A 150 -10.48 -1.49 -15.25
N LEU A 151 -11.12 -1.87 -14.15
CA LEU A 151 -11.06 -3.20 -13.54
C LEU A 151 -11.49 -4.31 -14.50
N VAL A 152 -12.65 -4.15 -15.15
CA VAL A 152 -13.20 -5.15 -16.08
C VAL A 152 -12.35 -5.26 -17.34
N ALA A 153 -11.92 -4.12 -17.90
CA ALA A 153 -11.03 -4.09 -19.06
C ALA A 153 -9.66 -4.71 -18.76
N SER A 154 -9.22 -4.66 -17.50
CA SER A 154 -7.93 -5.16 -17.03
C SER A 154 -8.03 -6.50 -16.28
N GLN A 155 -9.11 -7.26 -16.43
CA GLN A 155 -9.34 -8.50 -15.67
C GLN A 155 -8.23 -9.55 -15.86
N ASP A 156 -7.60 -9.58 -17.05
CA ASP A 156 -6.46 -10.46 -17.30
C ASP A 156 -5.27 -10.09 -16.42
N ALA A 157 -5.01 -8.79 -16.21
CA ALA A 157 -3.94 -8.32 -15.35
C ALA A 157 -4.21 -8.58 -13.86
N ILE A 158 -5.47 -8.70 -13.45
CA ILE A 158 -5.83 -9.09 -12.07
C ILE A 158 -5.33 -10.52 -11.76
N THR A 159 -5.46 -11.43 -12.72
CA THR A 159 -5.09 -12.85 -12.54
C THR A 159 -3.65 -13.15 -12.96
N ARG A 160 -3.15 -12.47 -13.99
CA ARG A 160 -1.84 -12.67 -14.60
C ARG A 160 -1.22 -11.30 -14.92
N PRO A 161 -0.76 -10.56 -13.91
CA PRO A 161 -0.20 -9.23 -14.12
C PRO A 161 1.10 -9.29 -14.93
N PRO A 162 1.47 -8.19 -15.61
CA PRO A 162 2.79 -8.06 -16.23
C PRO A 162 3.91 -8.24 -15.19
N ALA A 163 5.09 -8.65 -15.66
CA ALA A 163 6.25 -8.73 -14.78
C ALA A 163 6.66 -7.34 -14.27
N LEU A 164 6.86 -7.22 -12.95
CA LEU A 164 7.51 -6.05 -12.35
C LEU A 164 9.02 -6.26 -12.21
N PRO A 165 9.79 -5.17 -12.10
CA PRO A 165 11.14 -5.24 -11.56
C PRO A 165 11.16 -5.99 -10.22
N PRO A 166 12.22 -6.75 -9.92
CA PRO A 166 12.32 -7.48 -8.65
C PRO A 166 12.15 -6.54 -7.45
N LEU A 167 11.49 -7.05 -6.40
CA LEU A 167 11.40 -6.36 -5.12
C LEU A 167 12.80 -6.16 -4.55
N GLN A 168 13.08 -4.96 -4.04
CA GLN A 168 14.30 -4.71 -3.29
C GLN A 168 14.11 -5.23 -1.86
N ARG A 169 14.91 -6.22 -1.45
CA ARG A 169 15.00 -6.58 -0.04
C ARG A 169 15.84 -5.54 0.71
N LEU A 170 15.32 -5.01 1.80
CA LEU A 170 15.95 -3.96 2.61
C LEU A 170 16.68 -4.52 3.83
N ARG A 171 16.21 -5.65 4.35
CA ARG A 171 16.81 -6.48 5.42
C ARG A 171 16.16 -7.87 5.40
#